data_AF-A0AAW1WCD4-F1
#
_entry.id   AF-A0AAW1WCD4-F1
#
_cell.length_a   1.000
_cell.length_b   1.000
_cell.length_c   1.000
_cell.angle_alpha   90.00
_cell.angle_beta   90.00
_cell.angle_gamma   90.00
#
_symmetry.space_group_name_H-M   'P 1'
#
loop_
_entity.id
_entity.type
_entity.pdbx_description
1 polymer ?
#
loop_
_entity_poly.entity_id
_entity_poly.type
_entity_poly.pdbx_seq_one_letter_code
_entity_poly.pdbx_strand_id
1 'polypeptide(L)'
;MTPPVNEVNHVDLEGDDQGLEDIHIIEDTSPNPPSSQKKRNQATLSSSVPPQKKKVSTKDVLATSVDRMTSSFEDLIRSTTQSLAPKEVWTEIMAIPNLTIEQRIKACAWFIENDKQFLMLKEVPMDMKQSMVLMFILDGSA
;
A
#
# COMPACT_ATOMS: atom_id res chain seq x y z
N MET A 1 15.05 16.68 -50.35
CA MET A 1 16.18 17.45 -49.77
C MET A 1 16.12 17.28 -48.26
N THR A 2 17.09 16.56 -47.68
CA THR A 2 17.23 16.33 -46.24
C THR A 2 18.46 17.11 -45.73
N PRO A 3 18.33 17.87 -44.62
CA PRO A 3 19.46 18.31 -43.81
C PRO A 3 19.56 17.49 -42.48
N PRO A 4 20.68 17.59 -41.74
CA PRO A 4 21.44 16.41 -41.33
C PRO A 4 21.26 15.97 -39.86
N VAL A 5 21.68 14.71 -39.63
CA VAL A 5 22.01 14.08 -38.35
C VAL A 5 23.02 14.92 -37.57
N ASN A 6 22.77 15.14 -36.27
CA ASN A 6 23.85 15.47 -35.34
C ASN A 6 23.61 14.90 -33.93
N GLU A 7 24.55 14.02 -33.57
CA GLU A 7 25.21 13.79 -32.29
C GLU A 7 24.47 13.26 -31.04
N VAL A 8 24.99 12.09 -30.66
CA VAL A 8 24.78 11.29 -29.46
C VAL A 8 25.35 12.01 -28.25
N ASN A 9 24.49 12.35 -27.28
CA ASN A 9 24.95 12.78 -25.96
C ASN A 9 25.30 11.55 -25.13
N HIS A 10 26.58 11.14 -25.19
CA HIS A 10 27.18 10.26 -24.19
C HIS A 10 27.38 11.08 -22.91
N VAL A 11 26.59 10.77 -21.87
CA VAL A 11 26.89 11.21 -20.51
C VAL A 11 27.83 10.19 -19.89
N ASP A 12 29.11 10.53 -19.91
CA ASP A 12 30.15 9.88 -19.12
C ASP A 12 30.16 10.55 -17.73
N LEU A 13 29.74 9.80 -16.70
CA LEU A 13 29.92 10.18 -15.30
C LEU A 13 30.74 9.07 -14.63
N GLU A 14 32.03 9.04 -14.97
CA GLU A 14 33.05 8.46 -14.11
C GLU A 14 33.35 9.45 -12.96
N GLY A 15 33.26 8.98 -11.72
CA GLY A 15 33.49 9.82 -10.55
C GLY A 15 33.27 9.09 -9.22
N ASP A 16 34.32 8.38 -8.82
CA ASP A 16 34.75 8.05 -7.45
C ASP A 16 33.78 7.33 -6.48
N ASP A 17 34.14 6.06 -6.27
CA ASP A 17 34.25 5.40 -4.98
C ASP A 17 34.63 6.37 -3.85
N GLN A 18 34.03 6.16 -2.66
CA GLN A 18 34.56 6.38 -1.30
C GLN A 18 33.45 6.88 -0.37
N GLY A 19 33.06 6.03 0.60
CA GLY A 19 32.27 6.50 1.75
C GLY A 19 31.26 5.50 2.30
N LEU A 20 31.64 4.23 2.47
CA LEU A 20 30.95 3.35 3.42
C LEU A 20 31.19 3.94 4.83
N GLU A 21 30.22 4.70 5.33
CA GLU A 21 30.23 5.14 6.72
C GLU A 21 30.03 3.92 7.62
N ASP A 22 31.09 3.63 8.38
CA ASP A 22 31.24 2.55 9.36
C ASP A 22 30.06 2.47 10.34
N ILE A 23 29.28 1.39 10.24
CA ILE A 23 28.35 0.98 11.28
C ILE A 23 29.20 0.48 12.46
N HIS A 24 29.32 1.32 13.49
CA HIS A 24 30.04 1.00 14.71
C HIS A 24 29.40 -0.22 15.41
N ILE A 25 30.05 -1.37 15.34
CA ILE A 25 29.75 -2.55 16.16
C ILE A 25 30.25 -2.24 17.57
N ILE A 26 29.33 -2.05 18.52
CA ILE A 26 29.67 -1.93 19.95
C ILE A 26 30.08 -3.32 20.43
N GLU A 27 31.38 -3.52 20.57
CA GLU A 27 31.98 -4.62 21.31
C GLU A 27 32.01 -4.24 22.80
N ASP A 28 31.08 -4.76 23.60
CA ASP A 28 31.17 -4.63 25.06
C ASP A 28 31.71 -5.93 25.65
N THR A 29 33.01 -5.89 25.94
CA THR A 29 33.79 -6.93 26.58
C THR A 29 33.50 -6.99 28.08
N SER A 30 33.01 -8.15 28.53
CA SER A 30 33.19 -8.81 29.84
C SER A 30 34.00 -8.07 30.93
N PRO A 31 33.57 -8.17 32.20
CA PRO A 31 34.43 -8.89 33.13
C PRO A 31 33.68 -9.81 34.11
N ASN A 32 34.11 -11.07 34.16
CA ASN A 32 33.99 -11.98 35.31
C ASN A 32 35.21 -11.77 36.25
N PRO A 33 35.32 -12.37 37.47
CA PRO A 33 34.37 -12.83 38.51
C PRO A 33 34.86 -12.35 39.93
N PRO A 34 34.50 -12.93 41.12
CA PRO A 34 34.90 -14.29 41.54
C PRO A 34 33.93 -15.08 42.47
N SER A 35 34.05 -16.42 42.41
CA SER A 35 33.83 -17.43 43.49
C SER A 35 32.45 -17.49 44.17
N SER A 36 31.75 -18.63 44.21
CA SER A 36 32.09 -19.72 45.15
C SER A 36 31.17 -20.95 44.99
N GLN A 37 31.75 -22.11 45.30
CA GLN A 37 31.15 -23.32 45.89
C GLN A 37 30.28 -24.29 45.05
N LYS A 38 31.00 -25.23 44.41
CA LYS A 38 30.95 -26.70 44.65
C LYS A 38 29.69 -27.26 45.32
N LYS A 39 28.85 -27.98 44.55
CA LYS A 39 28.23 -29.22 45.04
C LYS A 39 28.09 -30.23 43.91
N ARG A 40 28.26 -31.48 44.31
CA ARG A 40 28.76 -32.63 43.57
C ARG A 40 27.62 -33.66 43.44
N ASN A 41 27.61 -34.36 42.31
CA ASN A 41 26.88 -35.60 41.94
C ASN A 41 25.38 -35.46 41.60
N GLN A 42 25.01 -35.76 40.36
CA GLN A 42 24.46 -37.09 39.97
C GLN A 42 24.22 -37.12 38.46
N ALA A 43 24.58 -38.23 37.84
CA ALA A 43 24.31 -38.50 36.44
C ALA A 43 22.81 -38.74 36.24
N THR A 44 22.20 -37.98 35.32
CA THR A 44 20.97 -38.41 34.66
C THR A 44 21.14 -38.07 33.19
N LEU A 45 21.20 -39.11 32.38
CA LEU A 45 21.12 -39.02 30.93
C LEU A 45 19.74 -38.43 30.59
N SER A 46 19.68 -37.12 30.38
CA SER A 46 18.56 -36.50 29.68
C SER A 46 19.08 -36.03 28.34
N SER A 47 18.63 -36.71 27.29
CA SER A 47 18.86 -36.37 25.90
C SER A 47 18.55 -34.90 25.67
N SER A 48 19.60 -34.07 25.63
CA SER A 48 19.53 -32.69 25.18
C SER A 48 19.44 -32.70 23.67
N VAL A 49 18.24 -32.92 23.14
CA VAL A 49 17.94 -32.53 21.76
C VAL A 49 18.05 -31.00 21.73
N PRO A 50 18.96 -30.41 20.93
CA PRO A 50 18.97 -28.96 20.76
C PRO A 50 17.60 -28.53 20.23
N PRO A 51 17.05 -27.37 20.63
CA PRO A 51 15.89 -26.85 19.92
C PRO A 51 16.29 -26.73 18.45
N GLN A 52 15.67 -27.55 17.60
CA GLN A 52 15.82 -27.42 16.16
C GLN A 52 15.30 -26.03 15.83
N LYS A 53 16.20 -25.05 15.72
CA LYS A 53 15.90 -23.79 15.05
C LYS A 53 15.43 -24.23 13.68
N LYS A 54 14.11 -24.14 13.42
CA LYS A 54 13.55 -24.35 12.10
C LYS A 54 14.30 -23.37 11.20
N LYS A 55 15.28 -23.87 10.45
CA LYS A 55 15.87 -23.11 9.35
C LYS A 55 14.69 -22.87 8.43
N VAL A 56 14.14 -21.67 8.46
CA VAL A 56 13.23 -21.19 7.42
C VAL A 56 13.98 -21.47 6.13
N SER A 57 13.51 -22.47 5.39
CA SER A 57 14.14 -22.88 4.16
C SER A 57 14.01 -21.72 3.19
N THR A 58 14.95 -21.51 2.28
CA THR A 58 14.79 -20.52 1.21
C THR A 58 13.47 -20.73 0.44
N LYS A 59 12.99 -21.98 0.39
CA LYS A 59 11.65 -22.33 -0.13
C LYS A 59 10.50 -21.74 0.68
N ASP A 60 10.61 -21.67 2.01
CA ASP A 60 9.60 -21.06 2.89
C ASP A 60 9.57 -19.53 2.71
N VAL A 61 10.73 -18.90 2.47
CA VAL A 61 10.81 -17.46 2.14
C VAL A 61 10.18 -17.15 0.79
N LEU A 62 10.42 -18.00 -0.22
CA LEU A 62 9.80 -17.84 -1.54
C LEU A 62 8.28 -18.07 -1.48
N ALA A 63 7.82 -19.11 -0.78
CA ALA A 63 6.39 -19.38 -0.61
C ALA A 63 5.68 -18.21 0.08
N THR A 64 6.21 -17.73 1.21
CA THR A 64 5.66 -16.58 1.92
C THR A 64 5.69 -15.29 1.09
N SER A 65 6.69 -15.11 0.22
CA SER A 65 6.75 -13.97 -0.70
C SER A 65 5.67 -14.04 -1.77
N VAL A 66 5.43 -15.21 -2.36
CA VAL A 66 4.35 -15.44 -3.33
C VAL A 66 2.98 -15.25 -2.68
N ASP A 67 2.79 -15.75 -1.46
CA ASP A 67 1.55 -15.52 -0.70
C ASP A 67 1.31 -14.03 -0.47
N ARG A 68 2.34 -13.27 -0.05
CA ARG A 68 2.23 -11.82 0.14
C ARG A 68 1.94 -11.07 -1.16
N MET A 69 2.54 -11.47 -2.28
CA MET A 69 2.22 -10.88 -3.59
C MET A 69 0.78 -11.20 -3.99
N THR A 70 0.32 -12.43 -3.76
CA THR A 70 -1.05 -12.86 -4.06
C THR A 70 -2.05 -12.05 -3.24
N SER A 71 -1.84 -11.95 -1.92
CA SER A 71 -2.70 -11.13 -1.05
C SER A 71 -2.69 -9.66 -1.45
N SER A 72 -1.51 -9.09 -1.77
CA SER A 72 -1.43 -7.69 -2.23
C SER A 72 -2.19 -7.46 -3.53
N PHE A 73 -2.19 -8.44 -4.43
CA PHE A 73 -2.92 -8.34 -5.70
C PHE A 73 -4.42 -8.49 -5.50
N GLU A 74 -4.86 -9.42 -4.64
CA GLU A 74 -6.27 -9.54 -4.25
C GLU A 74 -6.78 -8.26 -3.59
N ASP A 75 -5.98 -7.64 -2.72
CA ASP A 75 -6.30 -6.36 -2.08
C ASP A 75 -6.39 -5.23 -3.11
N LEU A 76 -5.51 -5.20 -4.10
CA LEU A 76 -5.56 -4.25 -5.21
C LEU A 76 -6.85 -4.42 -6.03
N ILE A 77 -7.20 -5.65 -6.41
CA ILE A 77 -8.45 -5.93 -7.13
C ILE A 77 -9.64 -5.49 -6.29
N ARG A 78 -9.68 -5.88 -5.01
CA ARG A 78 -10.77 -5.50 -4.11
C ARG A 78 -10.91 -3.98 -4.00
N SER A 79 -9.80 -3.27 -3.82
CA SER A 79 -9.79 -1.81 -3.73
C SER A 79 -10.21 -1.12 -5.03
N THR A 80 -9.92 -1.71 -6.19
CA THR A 80 -10.26 -1.12 -7.51
C THR A 80 -11.64 -1.52 -7.99
N THR A 81 -12.22 -2.59 -7.44
CA THR A 81 -13.56 -3.11 -7.80
C THR A 81 -14.62 -2.80 -6.75
N GLN A 82 -14.25 -2.12 -5.65
CA GLN A 82 -15.19 -1.69 -4.63
C GLN A 82 -16.09 -0.57 -5.18
N SER A 83 -17.09 -0.98 -5.96
CA SER A 83 -18.15 -0.10 -6.45
C SER A 83 -18.95 0.41 -5.25
N LEU A 84 -19.28 1.71 -5.27
CA LEU A 84 -20.18 2.30 -4.29
C LEU A 84 -21.53 1.58 -4.31
N ALA A 85 -22.13 1.43 -3.12
CA ALA A 85 -23.46 0.85 -3.04
C ALA A 85 -24.47 1.77 -3.78
N PRO A 86 -25.19 1.30 -4.81
CA PRO A 86 -26.12 2.15 -5.58
C PRO A 86 -27.18 2.83 -4.70
N LYS A 87 -27.54 2.19 -3.57
CA LYS A 87 -28.45 2.74 -2.56
C LYS A 87 -27.90 4.00 -1.88
N GLU A 88 -26.60 4.07 -1.66
CA GLU A 88 -25.94 5.23 -1.06
C GLU A 88 -25.98 6.42 -2.02
N VAL A 89 -25.61 6.18 -3.29
CA VAL A 89 -25.72 7.18 -4.36
C VAL A 89 -27.15 7.71 -4.46
N TRP A 90 -28.14 6.82 -4.49
CA TRP A 90 -29.54 7.22 -4.51
C TRP A 90 -29.91 8.11 -3.31
N THR A 91 -29.55 7.70 -2.09
CA THR A 91 -29.92 8.44 -0.87
C THR A 91 -29.32 9.84 -0.86
N GLU A 92 -28.05 9.95 -1.21
CA GLU A 92 -27.32 11.22 -1.25
C GLU A 92 -27.90 12.17 -2.30
N ILE A 93 -28.13 11.69 -3.53
CA ILE A 93 -28.70 12.50 -4.62
C ILE A 93 -30.16 12.89 -4.31
N MET A 94 -30.92 12.05 -3.62
CA MET A 94 -32.28 12.39 -3.19
C MET A 94 -32.31 13.49 -2.13
N ALA A 95 -31.28 13.58 -1.27
CA ALA A 95 -31.18 14.61 -0.25
C ALA A 95 -30.90 16.01 -0.82
N ILE A 96 -30.32 16.11 -2.02
CA ILE A 96 -30.00 17.40 -2.65
C ILE A 96 -31.30 18.10 -3.09
N PRO A 97 -31.57 19.33 -2.63
CA PRO A 97 -32.76 20.08 -3.03
C PRO A 97 -32.65 20.59 -4.47
N ASN A 98 -33.78 21.02 -5.05
CA ASN A 98 -33.83 21.75 -6.33
C ASN A 98 -33.30 21.03 -7.59
N LEU A 99 -32.99 19.73 -7.51
CA LEU A 99 -32.77 18.90 -8.70
C LEU A 99 -34.11 18.41 -9.26
N THR A 100 -34.28 18.54 -10.58
CA THR A 100 -35.40 17.91 -11.30
C THR A 100 -35.26 16.39 -11.27
N ILE A 101 -36.35 15.67 -11.54
CA ILE A 101 -36.34 14.20 -11.59
C ILE A 101 -35.33 13.71 -12.64
N GLU A 102 -35.28 14.35 -13.81
CA GLU A 102 -34.32 14.02 -14.86
C GLU A 102 -32.86 14.21 -14.40
N GLN A 103 -32.57 15.33 -13.73
CA GLN A 103 -31.23 15.60 -13.21
C GLN A 103 -30.83 14.60 -12.14
N ARG A 104 -31.76 14.18 -11.27
CA ARG A 104 -31.50 13.14 -10.27
C ARG A 104 -31.17 11.80 -10.92
N ILE A 105 -31.94 11.41 -11.94
CA ILE A 105 -31.71 10.15 -12.67
C ILE A 105 -30.34 10.18 -13.36
N LYS A 106 -30.01 11.28 -14.06
CA LYS A 106 -28.70 11.47 -14.70
C LYS A 106 -27.56 11.45 -13.70
N ALA A 107 -27.71 12.14 -12.57
CA ALA A 107 -26.71 12.16 -11.51
C ALA A 107 -26.49 10.77 -10.91
N CYS A 108 -27.57 10.04 -10.59
CA CYS A 108 -27.45 8.67 -10.09
C CYS A 108 -26.71 7.77 -11.08
N ALA A 109 -27.05 7.82 -12.37
CA ALA A 109 -26.36 7.02 -13.39
C ALA A 109 -24.87 7.38 -13.47
N TRP A 110 -24.55 8.67 -13.48
CA TRP A 110 -23.18 9.16 -13.60
C TRP A 110 -22.32 8.78 -12.37
N PHE A 111 -22.82 8.98 -11.14
CA PHE A 111 -22.05 8.72 -9.93
C PHE A 111 -21.86 7.24 -9.58
N ILE A 112 -22.69 6.33 -10.12
CA ILE A 112 -22.45 4.88 -9.97
C ILE A 112 -21.14 4.47 -10.64
N GLU A 113 -20.75 5.15 -11.72
CA GLU A 113 -19.54 4.90 -12.49
C GLU A 113 -18.35 5.78 -12.06
N ASN A 114 -18.60 6.83 -11.27
CA ASN A 114 -17.63 7.87 -10.90
C ASN A 114 -17.52 7.98 -9.37
N ASP A 115 -16.87 6.98 -8.78
CA ASP A 115 -16.78 6.76 -7.34
C ASP A 115 -16.07 7.90 -6.58
N LYS A 116 -14.92 8.34 -7.08
CA LYS A 116 -14.12 9.41 -6.47
C LYS A 116 -14.88 10.73 -6.43
N GLN A 117 -15.62 11.04 -7.49
CA GLN A 117 -16.41 12.25 -7.59
C GLN A 117 -17.63 12.18 -6.68
N PHE A 118 -18.23 10.99 -6.51
CA PHE A 118 -19.27 10.80 -5.51
C PHE A 118 -18.74 10.98 -4.07
N LEU A 119 -17.59 10.40 -3.75
CA LEU A 119 -16.93 10.59 -2.45
C LEU A 119 -16.64 12.07 -2.19
N MET A 120 -16.15 12.79 -3.20
CA MET A 120 -15.94 14.23 -3.11
C MET A 120 -17.25 15.00 -2.91
N LEU A 121 -18.33 14.62 -3.60
CA LEU A 121 -19.65 15.23 -3.43
C LEU A 121 -20.15 15.12 -1.99
N LYS A 122 -19.86 14.01 -1.29
CA LYS A 122 -20.28 13.82 0.10
C LYS A 122 -19.68 14.86 1.05
N GLU A 123 -18.44 15.26 0.81
CA GLU A 123 -17.69 16.24 1.62
C GLU A 123 -18.11 17.69 1.34
N VAL A 124 -18.81 17.94 0.23
CA VAL A 124 -19.20 19.30 -0.18
C VAL A 124 -20.37 19.80 0.69
N PRO A 125 -20.39 21.07 1.10
CA PRO A 125 -21.53 21.66 1.81
C PRO A 125 -22.85 21.53 1.02
N MET A 126 -23.96 21.27 1.70
CA MET A 126 -25.26 20.95 1.08
C MET A 126 -25.74 22.02 0.09
N ASP A 127 -25.50 23.28 0.38
CA ASP A 127 -25.80 24.44 -0.46
C ASP A 127 -25.00 24.50 -1.77
N MET A 128 -23.84 23.84 -1.82
CA MET A 128 -22.99 23.76 -3.00
C MET A 128 -23.20 22.48 -3.82
N LYS A 129 -23.76 21.42 -3.21
CA LYS A 129 -23.94 20.11 -3.86
C LYS A 129 -24.72 20.20 -5.16
N GLN A 130 -25.78 21.01 -5.22
CA GLN A 130 -26.60 21.15 -6.43
C GLN A 130 -25.76 21.63 -7.62
N SER A 131 -25.03 22.75 -7.47
CA SER A 131 -24.21 23.32 -8.55
C SER A 131 -23.14 22.34 -9.02
N MET A 132 -22.52 21.64 -8.08
CA MET A 132 -21.50 20.64 -8.37
C MET A 132 -22.07 19.44 -9.14
N VAL A 133 -23.23 18.91 -8.72
CA VAL A 133 -23.91 17.83 -9.46
C VAL A 133 -24.25 18.25 -10.87
N LEU A 134 -24.79 19.47 -11.05
CA LEU A 134 -25.13 19.99 -12.37
C LEU A 134 -23.90 20.11 -13.28
N MET A 135 -22.77 20.57 -12.76
CA MET A 135 -21.51 20.60 -13.50
C MET A 135 -21.14 19.20 -14.04
N PHE A 136 -21.16 18.17 -13.18
CA PHE A 136 -20.78 16.81 -13.60
C PHE A 136 -21.72 16.20 -14.64
N ILE A 137 -23.04 16.35 -14.47
CA ILE A 137 -24.00 15.70 -15.38
C ILE A 137 -24.17 16.44 -16.71
N LEU A 138 -23.80 17.72 -16.77
CA LEU A 138 -23.84 18.53 -18.01
C LEU A 138 -22.55 18.37 -18.81
N ASP A 139 -21.39 18.31 -18.17
CA ASP A 139 -20.09 18.14 -18.84
C ASP A 139 -19.84 16.67 -19.26
N GLY A 140 -20.52 15.71 -18.64
CA GLY A 140 -20.39 14.28 -18.90
C GLY A 140 -21.29 13.70 -20.00
N SER A 141 -22.14 14.50 -20.66
CA SER A 141 -22.95 14.07 -21.81
C SER A 141 -22.21 14.34 -23.13
N ALA A 142 -21.26 13.48 -23.48
CA ALA A 142 -20.63 13.43 -24.80
C ALA A 142 -20.96 12.12 -25.51
#